data_AF-A0A0L0UKL9-F1
#
_entry.id   AF-A0A0L0UKL9-F1
#
_cell.length_a   1.000
_cell.length_b   1.000
_cell.length_c   1.000
_cell.angle_alpha   90.00
_cell.angle_beta   90.00
_cell.angle_gamma   90.00
#
_symmetry.space_group_name_H-M   'P 1'
#
loop_
_entity.id
_entity.type
_entity.pdbx_description
1 polymer ?
#
loop_
_entity_poly.entity_id
_entity_poly.type
_entity_poly.pdbx_seq_one_letter_code
_entity_poly.pdbx_strand_id
1 'polypeptide(L)'
;MDLDNLTIMNAFTHWTYITSQGTSLVCDLQGVGPILTDPQILDRDTVRWADGNNSSKGIDIFVATHQCNPICGALELELPGNVIVNMPALTTCLLLT
;
A
#
# COMPACT_ATOMS: atom_id res chain seq x y z
N MET A 1 -15.01 -7.58 13.36
CA MET A 1 -13.61 -7.14 13.54
C MET A 1 -13.61 -6.05 14.59
N ASP A 2 -12.79 -6.15 15.62
CA ASP A 2 -12.76 -5.18 16.72
C ASP A 2 -12.20 -3.84 16.24
N LEU A 3 -12.68 -2.73 16.82
CA LEU A 3 -12.32 -1.36 16.40
C LEU A 3 -10.81 -1.10 16.50
N ASP A 4 -10.16 -1.68 17.51
CA ASP A 4 -8.71 -1.56 17.71
C ASP A 4 -7.93 -2.22 16.58
N ASN A 5 -8.37 -3.40 16.14
CA ASN A 5 -7.74 -4.11 15.03
C ASN A 5 -7.89 -3.29 13.73
N LEU A 6 -9.02 -2.60 13.53
CA LEU A 6 -9.22 -1.76 12.34
C LEU A 6 -8.20 -0.61 12.29
N THR A 7 -7.90 0.00 13.44
CA THR A 7 -6.94 1.10 13.56
C THR A 7 -5.51 0.61 13.25
N ILE A 8 -5.14 -0.56 13.77
CA ILE A 8 -3.85 -1.21 13.47
C ILE A 8 -3.74 -1.53 11.99
N MET A 9 -4.76 -2.16 11.39
CA MET A 9 -4.75 -2.52 9.97
C MET A 9 -4.66 -1.30 9.05
N ASN A 10 -5.40 -0.24 9.36
CA ASN A 10 -5.35 1.01 8.61
C ASN A 10 -3.95 1.65 8.65
N ALA A 11 -3.29 1.63 9.81
CA ALA A 11 -1.91 2.09 9.95
C ALA A 11 -0.91 1.16 9.25
N PHE A 12 -1.15 -0.15 9.24
CA PHE A 12 -0.33 -1.12 8.52
C PHE A 12 -0.38 -0.88 7.01
N THR A 13 -1.55 -0.65 6.42
CA THR A 13 -1.67 -0.26 5.00
C THR A 13 -0.85 1.00 4.71
N HIS A 14 -0.93 2.03 5.56
CA HIS A 14 -0.12 3.24 5.42
C HIS A 14 1.39 2.96 5.53
N TRP A 15 1.81 2.19 6.53
CA TRP A 15 3.20 1.81 6.70
C TRP A 15 3.76 1.08 5.47
N THR A 16 2.99 0.17 4.85
CA THR A 16 3.42 -0.50 3.62
C THR A 16 3.61 0.48 2.45
N TYR A 17 2.74 1.49 2.33
CA TYR A 17 2.87 2.55 1.32
C TYR A 17 4.13 3.40 1.51
N ILE A 18 4.44 3.79 2.75
CA ILE A 18 5.66 4.56 3.04
C ILE A 18 6.92 3.71 2.83
N THR A 19 6.90 2.47 3.30
CA THR A 19 8.03 1.53 3.19
C THR A 19 8.35 1.21 1.74
N SER A 20 7.34 1.16 0.86
CA SER A 20 7.51 0.96 -0.58
C SER A 20 7.90 2.24 -1.35
N GLN A 21 8.10 3.37 -0.67
CA GLN A 21 8.33 4.69 -1.28
C GLN A 21 7.21 5.08 -2.26
N GLY A 22 5.98 4.71 -1.91
CA GLY A 22 4.77 5.05 -2.63
C GLY A 22 4.49 4.24 -3.90
N THR A 23 5.24 3.16 -4.11
CA THR A 23 5.09 2.28 -5.29
C THR A 23 4.00 1.24 -5.13
N SER A 24 3.79 0.73 -3.91
CA SER A 24 2.80 -0.31 -3.62
C SER A 24 2.23 -0.19 -2.21
N LEU A 25 1.11 -0.86 -1.94
CA LEU A 25 0.55 -0.99 -0.59
C LEU A 25 -0.18 -2.32 -0.42
N VAL A 26 -0.36 -2.75 0.82
CA VAL A 26 -1.16 -3.92 1.19
C VAL A 26 -2.49 -3.46 1.75
N CYS A 27 -3.60 -3.95 1.19
CA CYS A 27 -4.96 -3.63 1.57
C CYS A 27 -5.85 -4.89 1.60
N ASP A 28 -7.17 -4.68 1.68
CA ASP A 28 -8.19 -5.73 1.81
C ASP A 28 -7.89 -6.72 2.94
N LEU A 29 -7.45 -6.16 4.07
CA LEU A 29 -6.98 -6.94 5.21
C LEU A 29 -8.18 -7.52 5.97
N GLN A 30 -8.17 -8.84 6.12
CA GLN A 30 -9.20 -9.60 6.83
C GLN A 30 -8.56 -10.68 7.69
N GLY A 31 -9.29 -11.18 8.70
CA GLY A 31 -8.79 -12.21 9.59
C GLY A 31 -9.37 -12.16 10.99
N VAL A 32 -8.68 -12.82 11.94
CA VAL A 32 -9.12 -12.94 13.34
C VAL A 32 -7.95 -12.67 14.27
N GLY A 33 -8.15 -11.70 15.17
CA GLY A 33 -7.12 -11.24 16.09
C GLY A 33 -5.89 -10.72 15.32
N PRO A 34 -4.67 -11.18 15.64
CA PRO A 34 -3.45 -10.75 14.96
C PRO A 34 -3.18 -11.49 13.64
N ILE A 35 -4.00 -12.49 13.27
CA ILE A 35 -3.76 -13.30 12.07
C ILE A 35 -4.57 -12.72 10.92
N LEU A 36 -3.87 -12.28 9.88
CA LEU A 36 -4.45 -11.77 8.63
C LEU A 36 -4.40 -12.84 7.53
N THR A 37 -5.36 -12.80 6.63
CA THR A 37 -5.47 -13.71 5.48
C THR A 37 -5.98 -12.96 4.25
N ASP A 38 -5.75 -13.55 3.08
CA ASP A 38 -6.18 -13.04 1.77
C ASP A 38 -5.95 -11.53 1.54
N PRO A 39 -4.73 -10.98 1.80
CA PRO A 39 -4.47 -9.58 1.53
C PRO A 39 -4.44 -9.31 0.02
N GLN A 40 -4.81 -8.09 -0.36
CA GLN A 40 -4.58 -7.58 -1.71
C GLN A 40 -3.34 -6.68 -1.73
N ILE A 41 -2.49 -6.83 -2.74
CA ILE A 41 -1.38 -5.91 -3.01
C ILE A 41 -1.78 -5.04 -4.19
N LEU A 42 -1.76 -3.72 -4.00
CA LEU A 42 -1.82 -2.76 -5.10
C LEU A 42 -0.40 -2.33 -5.42
N ASP A 43 -0.04 -2.38 -6.70
CA ASP A 43 1.26 -1.92 -7.18
C ASP A 43 1.08 -1.02 -8.41
N ARG A 44 1.92 0.01 -8.51
CA ARG A 44 2.01 0.87 -9.70
C ARG A 44 2.73 0.15 -10.85
N ASP A 45 3.53 -0.88 -10.57
CA ASP A 45 4.10 -1.81 -11.55
C ASP A 45 3.05 -2.86 -11.92
N THR A 46 2.50 -2.72 -13.13
CA THR A 46 1.40 -3.56 -13.62
C THR A 46 1.81 -5.00 -13.89
N VAL A 47 3.09 -5.35 -13.87
CA VAL A 47 3.61 -6.67 -14.22
C VAL A 47 3.97 -7.52 -12.99
N ARG A 48 3.89 -6.94 -11.78
CA ARG A 48 4.21 -7.65 -10.52
C ARG A 48 2.99 -8.35 -9.90
N TRP A 49 3.30 -9.32 -9.02
CA TRP A 49 2.41 -10.09 -8.13
C TRP A 49 1.53 -11.15 -8.81
N ALA A 50 0.45 -10.76 -9.48
CA ALA A 50 -0.49 -11.65 -10.16
C ALA A 50 -1.46 -10.81 -11.04
N ASP A 51 -2.28 -11.46 -11.88
CA ASP A 51 -3.31 -10.85 -12.76
C ASP A 51 -4.47 -10.11 -12.02
N GLY A 52 -4.32 -9.86 -10.72
CA GLY A 52 -5.34 -9.30 -9.84
C GLY A 52 -5.15 -7.81 -9.56
N ASN A 53 -5.72 -6.96 -10.41
CA ASN A 53 -6.03 -5.54 -10.18
C ASN A 53 -4.88 -4.66 -9.63
N ASN A 54 -3.83 -4.51 -10.43
CA ASN A 54 -2.76 -3.50 -10.28
C ASN A 54 -3.27 -2.10 -10.65
N SER A 55 -4.15 -1.53 -9.83
CA SER A 55 -4.70 -0.20 -10.10
C SER A 55 -3.91 0.87 -9.34
N SER A 56 -3.02 1.58 -10.03
CA SER A 56 -2.46 2.87 -9.57
C SER A 56 -3.56 3.78 -9.02
N LYS A 57 -4.77 3.70 -9.61
CA LYS A 57 -5.99 4.38 -9.13
C LYS A 57 -6.35 4.07 -7.68
N GLY A 58 -6.26 2.81 -7.24
CA GLY A 58 -6.54 2.44 -5.85
C GLY A 58 -5.53 3.06 -4.89
N ILE A 59 -4.26 3.13 -5.29
CA ILE A 59 -3.21 3.84 -4.52
C ILE A 59 -3.51 5.34 -4.50
N ASP A 60 -3.91 5.95 -5.61
CA ASP A 60 -4.24 7.38 -5.66
C ASP A 60 -5.45 7.71 -4.76
N ILE A 61 -6.46 6.84 -4.72
CA ILE A 61 -7.59 6.95 -3.78
C ILE A 61 -7.12 6.83 -2.34
N PHE A 62 -6.25 5.85 -2.03
CA PHE A 62 -5.67 5.72 -0.70
C PHE A 62 -4.96 7.00 -0.27
N VAL A 63 -4.07 7.56 -1.12
CA VAL A 63 -3.35 8.80 -0.82
C VAL A 63 -4.30 9.97 -0.56
N ALA A 64 -5.38 10.08 -1.34
CA ALA A 64 -6.35 11.17 -1.22
C ALA A 64 -7.28 11.06 -0.02
N THR A 65 -7.53 9.84 0.49
CA THR A 65 -8.59 9.59 1.48
C THR A 65 -8.10 9.04 2.81
N HIS A 66 -6.85 8.59 2.89
CA HIS A 66 -6.28 8.09 4.14
C HIS A 66 -6.24 9.19 5.21
N GLN A 67 -6.74 8.86 6.39
CA GLN A 67 -6.65 9.71 7.57
C GLN A 67 -5.75 9.01 8.59
N CYS A 68 -4.62 9.64 8.89
CA CYS A 68 -3.71 9.12 9.89
C CYS A 68 -4.43 8.95 11.23
N ASN A 69 -4.09 7.86 11.93
CA ASN A 69 -4.59 7.56 13.26
C ASN A 69 -3.43 7.58 14.27
N PRO A 70 -3.69 7.41 15.59
CA PRO A 70 -2.63 7.47 16.60
C PRO A 70 -1.47 6.49 16.38
N ILE A 71 -1.71 5.35 15.71
CA ILE A 71 -0.67 4.36 15.38
C ILE A 71 0.23 4.87 14.26
N CYS A 72 -0.33 5.52 13.23
CA CYS A 72 0.48 6.19 12.21
C CYS A 72 1.43 7.22 12.83
N GLY A 73 0.94 7.98 13.82
CA GLY A 73 1.75 8.94 14.57
C GLY A 73 2.81 8.26 15.44
N ALA A 74 2.45 7.17 16.14
CA ALA A 74 3.40 6.40 16.96
C ALA A 74 4.50 5.72 16.13
N LEU A 75 4.21 5.42 14.86
CA LEU A 75 5.17 4.89 13.88
C LEU A 75 5.92 5.99 13.12
N GLU A 76 5.66 7.27 13.41
CA GLU A 76 6.28 8.43 12.76
C GLU A 76 6.18 8.40 11.22
N LEU A 77 5.04 7.94 10.70
CA LEU A 77 4.83 7.82 9.26
C LEU A 77 4.65 9.18 8.60
N GLU A 78 5.35 9.40 7.50
CA GLU A 78 5.12 10.54 6.62
C GLU A 78 3.70 10.51 6.03
N LEU A 79 3.07 11.67 5.84
CA LEU A 79 1.75 11.75 5.21
C LEU A 79 1.81 11.16 3.79
N PRO A 80 0.82 10.35 3.37
CA PRO A 80 0.86 9.72 2.04
C PRO A 80 1.08 10.71 0.89
N GLY A 81 0.48 11.90 0.98
CA GLY A 81 0.60 12.94 -0.06
C GLY A 81 1.97 13.61 -0.17
N ASN A 82 2.88 13.40 0.79
CA ASN A 82 4.22 14.01 0.78
C ASN A 82 5.27 13.10 0.13
N VAL A 83 4.95 11.82 -0.11
CA VAL A 83 5.88 10.86 -0.67
C VAL A 83 6.15 11.17 -2.15
N ILE A 84 7.39 11.46 -2.48
CA ILE A 84 7.84 11.65 -3.86
C ILE A 84 8.03 10.27 -4.50
N VAL A 85 7.09 9.88 -5.37
CA VAL A 85 7.14 8.59 -6.06
C VAL A 85 8.15 8.65 -7.21
N ASN A 86 9.32 8.03 -7.02
CA ASN A 86 10.27 7.81 -8.09
C ASN A 86 9.88 6.55 -8.86
N MET A 87 9.09 6.69 -9.93
CA MET A 87 8.90 5.57 -10.86
C MET A 87 10.23 5.33 -11.60
N PRO A 88 10.80 4.11 -11.56
CA PRO A 88 11.82 3.78 -12.55
C PRO A 88 11.17 3.92 -13.92
N ALA A 89 11.72 4.79 -14.76
CA ALA A 89 11.34 4.84 -16.16
C ALA A 89 11.37 3.41 -16.69
N LEU A 90 10.28 2.98 -17.34
CA LEU A 90 10.18 1.72 -18.07
C LEU A 90 11.41 1.62 -18.99
N THR A 91 12.48 1.03 -18.46
CA THR A 91 13.68 0.75 -19.22
C THR A 91 13.34 -0.52 -19.95
N THR A 92 12.73 -0.30 -21.11
CA THR A 92 12.78 -1.13 -22.31
C THR A 92 13.15 -2.58 -22.03
N CYS A 93 12.14 -3.44 -22.05
CA CYS A 93 12.30 -4.86 -22.33
C CYS A 93 12.85 -5.02 -23.76
N LEU A 94 14.14 -4.79 -23.92
CA LEU A 94 14.98 -5.16 -25.05
C LEU A 94 16.12 -5.96 -24.44
N LEU A 95 16.43 -7.12 -25.02
CA LEU A 95 17.13 -8.28 -24.44
C LEU A 95 16.12 -9.18 -23.70
N LEU A 96 15.42 -10.08 -24.39
CA LEU A 96 16.00 -11.25 -25.05
C LEU A 96 15.20 -11.62 -26.32
N THR A 97 15.84 -11.48 -27.48
CA THR A 97 15.58 -12.29 -28.69
C THR A 97 16.81 -13.13 -28.97
#